data_AF-A0ABD0SWD6-F1
#
_entry.id   AF-A0ABD0SWD6-F1
#
_cell.length_a   1.000
_cell.length_b   1.000
_cell.length_c   1.000
_cell.angle_alpha   90.00
_cell.angle_beta   90.00
_cell.angle_gamma   90.00
#
_symmetry.space_group_name_H-M   'P 1'
#
loop_
_entity.id
_entity.type
_entity.pdbx_description
1 polymer ?
#
loop_
_entity_poly.entity_id
_entity_poly.type
_entity_poly.pdbx_seq_one_letter_code
_entity_poly.pdbx_strand_id
1 'polypeptide(L)'
;MVFDKNHLQTPSSSNWQPQTIFVSEPGVYMLMARSNKPEAKRFLRYVYETVLPTIRQNGYILRLDRCFEAAKFHLRDKTENTGCVYLASNELLSNQGLYKIGSTCDLDRTMYELNTASPYNWVILFAYGTDERFKLVKDIHSHFQANHVCREFFKFTGGHDEPITKCKEFF
;
A
#
# COMPACT_ATOMS: atom_id res chain seq x y z
N MET A 1 21.25 -13.66 27.26
CA MET A 1 21.34 -13.72 25.78
C MET A 1 22.63 -13.04 25.38
N VAL A 2 23.55 -13.75 24.72
CA VAL A 2 24.77 -13.15 24.18
C VAL A 2 24.42 -12.67 22.77
N PHE A 3 24.50 -11.37 22.54
CA PHE A 3 24.24 -10.78 21.22
C PHE A 3 25.48 -10.92 20.36
N ASP A 4 25.31 -11.53 19.19
CA ASP A 4 26.33 -11.53 18.14
C ASP A 4 26.40 -10.12 17.56
N LYS A 5 27.52 -9.42 17.79
CA LYS A 5 27.66 -7.98 17.54
C LYS A 5 27.82 -7.63 16.06
N ASN A 6 27.99 -8.63 15.20
CA ASN A 6 28.32 -8.44 13.78
C ASN A 6 27.19 -7.83 12.94
N HIS A 7 25.96 -7.77 13.47
CA HIS A 7 24.79 -7.21 12.79
C HIS A 7 24.23 -5.94 13.45
N LEU A 8 24.95 -5.40 14.44
CA LEU A 8 24.57 -4.20 15.17
C LEU A 8 25.29 -2.99 14.57
N GLN A 9 24.54 -2.01 14.09
CA GLN A 9 25.11 -0.74 13.64
C GLN A 9 25.01 0.29 14.77
N THR A 10 26.09 1.03 15.00
CA THR A 10 26.09 2.17 15.91
C THR A 10 25.69 3.44 15.15
N PRO A 11 24.79 4.28 15.68
CA PRO A 11 24.31 5.46 14.97
C PRO A 11 25.42 6.51 14.75
N SER A 12 25.46 7.12 13.56
CA SER A 12 26.42 8.18 13.21
C SER A 12 25.86 9.60 13.37
N SER A 13 24.60 9.77 13.81
CA SER A 13 23.94 11.08 13.90
C SER A 13 23.44 11.41 15.31
N SER A 14 23.54 12.69 15.67
CA SER A 14 23.35 13.26 17.01
C SER A 14 21.95 13.18 17.62
N ASN A 15 20.94 12.70 16.87
CA ASN A 15 19.53 12.76 17.27
C ASN A 15 18.93 11.41 17.70
N TRP A 16 19.73 10.35 17.81
CA TRP A 16 19.25 9.03 18.25
C TRP A 16 19.45 8.86 19.75
N GLN A 17 18.51 8.15 20.41
CA GLN A 17 18.70 7.84 21.82
C GLN A 17 19.93 6.94 22.00
N PRO A 18 20.81 7.21 22.98
CA PRO A 18 22.09 6.49 23.15
C PRO A 18 21.98 4.96 23.26
N GLN A 19 20.81 4.44 23.63
CA GLN A 19 20.54 3.01 23.79
C GLN A 19 19.76 2.40 22.62
N THR A 20 19.59 3.11 21.51
CA THR A 20 18.92 2.57 20.32
C THR A 20 19.80 1.50 19.68
N ILE A 21 19.29 0.28 19.58
CA ILE A 21 19.96 -0.83 18.92
C ILE A 21 19.40 -0.95 17.50
N PHE A 22 20.25 -0.74 16.49
CA PHE A 22 19.90 -1.00 15.10
C PHE A 22 20.20 -2.46 14.77
N VAL A 23 19.23 -3.13 14.15
CA VAL A 23 19.37 -4.51 13.72
C VAL A 23 19.14 -4.56 12.22
N SER A 24 20.09 -5.13 11.49
CA SER A 24 19.90 -5.41 10.06
C SER A 24 18.75 -6.39 9.82
N GLU A 25 18.16 -6.38 8.63
CA GLU A 25 17.10 -7.34 8.26
C GLU A 25 17.49 -8.82 8.50
N PRO A 26 18.69 -9.31 8.10
CA PRO A 26 19.13 -10.65 8.48
C PRO A 26 19.18 -10.86 9.99
N GLY A 27 19.59 -9.85 10.74
CA GLY A 27 19.58 -9.86 12.21
C GLY A 27 18.18 -9.99 12.79
N VAL A 28 17.17 -9.33 12.20
CA VAL A 28 15.76 -9.48 12.59
C VAL A 28 15.30 -10.93 12.36
N TYR A 29 15.60 -11.53 11.21
CA TYR A 29 15.25 -12.93 10.95
C TYR A 29 15.91 -13.89 11.94
N MET A 30 17.19 -13.68 12.27
CA MET A 30 17.88 -14.48 13.29
C MET A 30 17.25 -14.33 14.67
N LEU A 31 16.89 -13.09 15.07
CA LEU A 31 16.23 -12.83 16.34
C LEU A 31 14.88 -13.54 16.41
N MET A 32 14.10 -13.48 15.34
CA MET A 32 12.82 -14.18 15.24
C MET A 32 13.04 -15.70 15.33
N ALA A 33 14.03 -16.24 14.61
CA ALA A 33 14.37 -17.67 14.61
C ALA A 33 14.76 -18.22 15.99
N ARG A 34 15.42 -17.41 16.81
CA ARG A 34 15.84 -17.79 18.17
C ARG A 34 14.78 -17.49 19.24
N SER A 35 13.74 -16.73 18.92
CA SER A 35 12.75 -16.28 19.89
C SER A 35 11.72 -17.38 20.18
N ASN A 36 11.44 -17.61 21.47
CA ASN A 36 10.38 -18.51 21.91
C ASN A 36 8.99 -17.87 21.94
N LYS A 37 8.87 -16.58 21.62
CA LYS A 37 7.59 -15.86 21.62
C LYS A 37 6.64 -16.41 20.53
N PRO A 38 5.33 -16.57 20.82
CA PRO A 38 4.39 -17.13 19.86
C PRO A 38 4.24 -16.26 18.60
N GLU A 39 4.41 -14.95 18.70
CA GLU A 39 4.38 -14.02 17.57
C GLU A 39 5.54 -14.29 16.60
N ALA A 40 6.75 -14.53 17.13
CA ALA A 40 7.92 -14.83 16.32
C ALA A 40 7.76 -16.16 15.56
N LYS A 41 7.22 -17.19 16.23
CA LYS A 41 6.91 -18.48 15.61
C LYS A 41 5.86 -18.35 14.50
N ARG A 42 4.79 -17.58 14.72
CA ARG A 42 3.76 -17.31 13.70
C ARG A 42 4.35 -16.61 12.48
N PHE A 43 5.17 -15.59 12.70
CA PHE A 43 5.83 -14.87 11.62
C PHE A 43 6.74 -15.77 10.79
N LEU A 44 7.61 -16.55 11.43
CA LEU A 44 8.48 -17.49 10.69
C LEU A 44 7.70 -18.54 9.94
N ARG A 45 6.63 -19.09 10.53
CA ARG A 45 5.76 -20.03 9.84
C ARG A 45 5.20 -19.39 8.57
N TYR A 46 4.68 -18.16 8.67
CA TYR A 46 4.23 -17.40 7.50
C TYR A 46 5.35 -17.19 6.46
N VAL A 47 6.57 -16.86 6.90
CA VAL A 47 7.72 -16.71 6.00
C VAL A 47 8.04 -18.02 5.27
N TYR A 48 8.08 -19.14 5.98
CA TYR A 48 8.45 -20.45 5.43
C TYR A 48 7.35 -21.09 4.57
N GLU A 49 6.09 -20.95 4.96
CA GLU A 49 4.96 -21.62 4.31
C GLU A 49 4.32 -20.76 3.23
N THR A 50 4.44 -19.43 3.30
CA THR A 50 3.81 -18.51 2.35
C THR A 50 4.84 -17.72 1.58
N VAL A 51 5.70 -16.95 2.25
CA VAL A 51 6.58 -15.98 1.58
C VAL A 51 7.61 -16.67 0.68
N LEU A 52 8.43 -17.57 1.24
CA LEU A 52 9.52 -18.22 0.49
C LEU A 52 9.01 -19.13 -0.64
N PRO A 53 7.93 -19.92 -0.47
CA PRO A 53 7.35 -20.68 -1.57
C PRO A 53 6.84 -19.76 -2.68
N THR A 54 6.19 -18.66 -2.33
CA THR A 54 5.68 -17.68 -3.30
C THR A 54 6.80 -17.05 -4.11
N ILE A 55 7.88 -16.60 -3.45
CA ILE A 55 9.07 -16.06 -4.13
C ILE A 55 9.71 -17.13 -5.02
N ARG A 56 9.83 -18.38 -4.54
CA ARG A 56 10.44 -19.46 -5.31
C ARG A 56 9.66 -19.77 -6.59
N GLN A 57 8.33 -19.74 -6.52
CA GLN A 57 7.46 -20.05 -7.66
C GLN A 57 7.34 -18.88 -8.63
N ASN A 58 7.21 -17.66 -8.11
CA ASN A 58 6.82 -16.49 -8.90
C ASN A 58 7.97 -15.51 -9.16
N GLY A 59 9.08 -15.60 -8.42
CA GLY A 59 10.18 -14.63 -8.43
C GLY A 59 9.94 -13.39 -7.55
N TYR A 60 8.73 -13.25 -7.00
CA TYR A 60 8.31 -12.14 -6.13
C TYR A 60 7.28 -12.64 -5.11
N ILE A 61 7.14 -11.94 -3.98
CA ILE A 61 6.01 -12.16 -3.07
C ILE A 61 4.78 -11.67 -3.82
N LEU A 62 3.68 -12.43 -3.84
CA LEU A 62 2.36 -11.97 -4.25
C LEU A 62 1.92 -10.82 -3.31
N ARG A 63 2.53 -9.66 -3.49
CA ARG A 63 1.88 -8.39 -3.27
C ARG A 63 0.77 -8.33 -4.30
N LEU A 64 -0.20 -7.46 -4.12
CA LEU A 64 -1.33 -7.27 -5.05
C LEU A 64 -0.88 -6.69 -6.42
N ASP A 65 0.21 -7.21 -6.98
CA ASP A 65 0.85 -6.84 -8.24
C ASP A 65 -0.07 -7.14 -9.43
N ARG A 66 -0.96 -8.15 -9.32
CA ARG A 66 -1.94 -8.41 -10.40
C ARG A 66 -2.96 -7.30 -10.58
N CYS A 67 -3.35 -6.58 -9.51
CA CYS A 67 -4.19 -5.39 -9.64
C CYS A 67 -3.35 -4.13 -9.97
N PHE A 68 -2.11 -4.08 -9.51
CA PHE A 68 -1.16 -2.99 -9.81
C PHE A 68 -0.78 -2.92 -11.29
N GLU A 69 -0.58 -4.06 -11.97
CA GLU A 69 -0.18 -4.07 -13.38
C GLU A 69 -1.30 -3.63 -14.33
N ALA A 70 -2.56 -3.96 -14.01
CA ALA A 70 -3.71 -3.47 -14.78
C ALA A 70 -3.91 -1.94 -14.64
N ALA A 71 -3.67 -1.40 -13.44
CA ALA A 71 -3.71 0.05 -13.18
C ALA A 71 -2.52 0.78 -13.81
N LYS A 72 -1.31 0.19 -13.80
CA LYS A 72 -0.13 0.71 -14.52
C LYS A 72 -0.32 0.78 -16.03
N PHE A 73 -1.03 -0.19 -16.64
CA PHE A 73 -1.25 -0.19 -18.08
C PHE A 73 -2.03 1.04 -18.59
N HIS A 74 -2.93 1.61 -17.76
CA HIS A 74 -3.64 2.85 -18.09
C HIS A 74 -2.85 4.13 -17.77
N LEU A 75 -1.83 4.06 -16.91
CA LEU A 75 -0.97 5.19 -16.54
C LEU A 75 0.25 5.36 -17.46
N ARG A 76 0.55 4.37 -18.30
CA ARG A 76 1.82 4.29 -19.04
C ARG A 76 1.99 5.32 -20.16
N ASP A 77 0.99 6.17 -20.43
CA ASP A 77 0.99 7.05 -21.61
C ASP A 77 0.92 8.57 -21.32
N LYS A 78 1.00 9.04 -20.07
CA LYS A 78 1.00 10.50 -19.79
C LYS A 78 2.07 10.95 -18.80
N THR A 79 3.20 11.34 -19.40
CA THR A 79 4.12 12.47 -19.07
C THR A 79 4.40 12.78 -17.60
N GLU A 80 5.69 12.73 -17.26
CA GLU A 80 6.37 12.89 -15.96
C GLU A 80 6.07 14.15 -15.12
N ASN A 81 5.07 14.97 -15.48
CA ASN A 81 4.75 16.21 -14.76
C ASN A 81 3.25 16.49 -14.58
N THR A 82 2.39 15.57 -15.00
CA THR A 82 0.93 15.70 -14.87
C THR A 82 0.46 14.82 -13.71
N GLY A 83 -0.28 15.40 -12.75
CA GLY A 83 -0.81 14.60 -11.65
C GLY A 83 -1.91 13.63 -12.10
N CYS A 84 -2.38 12.80 -11.18
CA CYS A 84 -3.48 11.89 -11.43
C CYS A 84 -4.54 11.96 -10.34
N VAL A 85 -5.74 11.55 -10.69
CA VAL A 85 -6.79 11.17 -9.75
C VAL A 85 -6.82 9.64 -9.71
N TYR A 86 -6.95 9.06 -8.52
CA TYR A 86 -6.87 7.62 -8.31
C TYR A 86 -8.01 7.12 -7.43
N LEU A 87 -8.39 5.87 -7.66
CA LEU A 87 -9.31 5.08 -6.85
C LEU A 87 -8.50 3.96 -6.18
N ALA A 88 -8.54 3.90 -4.85
CA ALA A 88 -7.80 2.92 -4.07
C ALA A 88 -8.68 2.25 -3.00
N SER A 89 -8.37 1.01 -2.68
CA SER A 89 -8.93 0.33 -1.52
C SER A 89 -8.00 -0.79 -1.05
N ASN A 90 -8.39 -1.50 0.01
CA ASN A 90 -7.77 -2.75 0.43
C ASN A 90 -8.86 -3.83 0.58
N GLU A 91 -8.45 -5.08 0.81
CA GLU A 91 -9.37 -6.22 0.91
C GLU A 91 -10.48 -5.99 1.94
N LEU A 92 -10.13 -5.51 3.14
CA LEU A 92 -11.10 -5.27 4.21
C LEU A 92 -12.11 -4.17 3.85
N LEU A 93 -11.64 -3.05 3.33
CA LEU A 93 -12.48 -1.90 3.02
C LEU A 93 -13.36 -2.17 1.80
N SER A 94 -12.80 -2.78 0.76
CA SER A 94 -13.54 -3.12 -0.45
C SER A 94 -14.69 -4.10 -0.16
N ASN A 95 -14.52 -5.06 0.75
CA ASN A 95 -15.58 -5.94 1.22
C ASN A 95 -16.72 -5.20 1.95
N GLN A 96 -16.44 -4.02 2.50
CA GLN A 96 -17.43 -3.13 3.12
C GLN A 96 -17.99 -2.10 2.14
N GLY A 97 -17.60 -2.18 0.87
CA GLY A 97 -17.96 -1.22 -0.16
C GLY A 97 -17.25 0.13 -0.02
N LEU A 98 -16.15 0.21 0.73
CA LEU A 98 -15.42 1.45 1.01
C LEU A 98 -14.22 1.62 0.08
N TYR A 99 -14.13 2.81 -0.51
CA TYR A 99 -13.09 3.17 -1.47
C TYR A 99 -12.62 4.60 -1.24
N LYS A 100 -11.33 4.84 -1.51
CA LYS A 100 -10.71 6.17 -1.43
C LYS A 100 -10.55 6.74 -2.83
N ILE A 101 -11.02 7.96 -3.06
CA ILE A 101 -10.82 8.69 -4.31
C ILE A 101 -9.96 9.91 -4.03
N GLY A 102 -8.69 9.89 -4.45
CA GLY A 102 -7.74 10.96 -4.17
C GLY A 102 -7.06 11.50 -5.42
N SER A 103 -6.25 12.53 -5.26
CA SER A 103 -5.34 13.00 -6.30
C SER A 103 -3.90 13.05 -5.80
N THR A 104 -2.94 12.79 -6.68
CA THR A 104 -1.50 12.88 -6.38
C THR A 104 -0.70 13.29 -7.61
N CYS A 105 0.52 13.75 -7.42
CA CYS A 105 1.51 13.88 -8.49
C CYS A 105 2.50 12.71 -8.53
N ASP A 106 2.48 11.85 -7.53
CA ASP A 106 3.39 10.72 -7.39
C ASP A 106 2.63 9.55 -6.77
N LEU A 107 2.21 8.62 -7.64
CA LEU A 107 1.38 7.49 -7.24
C LEU A 107 2.17 6.48 -6.41
N ASP A 108 3.46 6.30 -6.69
CA ASP A 108 4.32 5.37 -5.95
C ASP A 108 4.52 5.84 -4.52
N ARG A 109 4.81 7.13 -4.32
CA ARG A 109 4.90 7.73 -2.99
C ARG A 109 3.58 7.64 -2.23
N THR A 110 2.46 8.00 -2.86
CA THR A 110 1.14 7.90 -2.22
C THR A 110 0.82 6.46 -1.82
N MET A 111 1.17 5.47 -2.65
CA MET A 111 0.99 4.06 -2.32
C MET A 111 1.90 3.58 -1.20
N TYR A 112 3.13 4.06 -1.13
CA TYR A 112 4.02 3.81 -0.01
C TYR A 112 3.44 4.37 1.30
N GLU A 113 2.94 5.60 1.28
CA GLU A 113 2.33 6.27 2.44
C GLU A 113 1.07 5.53 2.93
N LEU A 114 0.16 5.15 2.03
CA LEU A 114 -1.05 4.38 2.36
C LEU A 114 -0.71 3.02 2.99
N ASN A 115 0.30 2.33 2.46
CA ASN A 115 0.76 1.04 2.99
C ASN A 115 1.57 1.17 4.28
N THR A 116 2.14 2.33 4.57
CA THR A 116 2.84 2.58 5.84
C THR A 116 1.84 2.88 6.96
N ALA A 117 0.76 3.59 6.65
CA ALA A 117 -0.25 4.00 7.62
C ALA A 117 -1.29 2.90 7.94
N SER A 118 -1.26 1.77 7.24
CA SER A 118 -2.26 0.72 7.35
C SER A 118 -1.61 -0.67 7.49
N PRO A 119 -2.13 -1.55 8.35
CA PRO A 119 -1.67 -2.94 8.42
C PRO A 119 -2.15 -3.79 7.23
N TYR A 120 -3.05 -3.26 6.39
CA TYR A 120 -3.57 -3.95 5.21
C TYR A 120 -2.94 -3.38 3.94
N ASN A 121 -2.69 -4.25 2.95
CA ASN A 121 -2.11 -3.81 1.70
C ASN A 121 -3.15 -3.07 0.84
N TRP A 122 -2.88 -1.80 0.59
CA TRP A 122 -3.63 -0.97 -0.32
C TRP A 122 -3.30 -1.28 -1.77
N VAL A 123 -4.29 -1.08 -2.62
CA VAL A 123 -4.25 -1.31 -4.06
C VAL A 123 -4.88 -0.12 -4.78
N ILE A 124 -4.21 0.37 -5.81
CA ILE A 124 -4.84 1.26 -6.80
C ILE A 124 -5.67 0.39 -7.73
N LEU A 125 -6.97 0.61 -7.75
CA LEU A 125 -7.90 -0.06 -8.65
C LEU A 125 -7.92 0.62 -10.01
N PHE A 126 -7.76 1.95 -10.01
CA PHE A 126 -7.79 2.77 -11.21
C PHE A 126 -7.08 4.11 -10.96
N ALA A 127 -6.45 4.67 -11.99
CA ALA A 127 -5.92 6.02 -11.95
C ALA A 127 -5.96 6.68 -13.33
N TYR A 128 -6.14 8.00 -13.34
CA TYR A 128 -6.29 8.81 -14.54
C TYR A 128 -5.42 10.06 -14.46
N GLY A 129 -4.53 10.23 -15.44
CA GLY A 129 -3.66 11.39 -15.56
C GLY A 129 -4.41 12.64 -16.04
N THR A 130 -4.33 13.74 -15.29
CA THR A 130 -4.97 15.01 -15.60
C THR A 130 -4.21 16.19 -14.99
N ASP A 131 -4.14 17.30 -15.74
CA ASP A 131 -3.57 18.56 -15.23
C ASP A 131 -4.54 19.26 -14.26
N GLU A 132 -5.86 19.02 -14.39
CA GLU A 132 -6.92 19.64 -13.56
C GLU A 132 -7.36 18.76 -12.37
N ARG A 133 -6.43 18.00 -11.76
CA ARG A 133 -6.75 16.99 -10.73
C ARG A 133 -7.63 17.48 -9.58
N PHE A 134 -7.44 18.72 -9.11
CA PHE A 134 -8.20 19.28 -7.99
C PHE A 134 -9.66 19.55 -8.36
N LYS A 135 -9.90 20.06 -9.57
CA LYS A 135 -11.25 20.31 -10.08
C LYS A 135 -11.98 19.00 -10.28
N LEU A 136 -11.32 18.01 -10.90
CA LEU A 136 -11.90 16.69 -11.11
C LEU A 136 -12.27 15.99 -9.79
N VAL A 137 -11.40 16.02 -8.77
CA VAL A 137 -11.74 15.49 -7.44
C VAL A 137 -12.93 16.24 -6.85
N LYS A 138 -12.99 17.57 -6.97
CA LYS A 138 -14.13 18.36 -6.48
C LYS A 138 -15.44 17.98 -7.17
N ASP A 139 -15.40 17.77 -8.48
CA ASP A 139 -16.56 17.39 -9.29
C ASP A 139 -17.05 15.98 -8.90
N ILE A 140 -16.13 15.04 -8.75
CA ILE A 140 -16.41 13.67 -8.26
C ILE A 140 -17.01 13.71 -6.85
N HIS A 141 -16.41 14.47 -5.94
CA HIS A 141 -16.91 14.61 -4.57
C HIS A 141 -18.32 15.21 -4.53
N SER A 142 -18.61 16.17 -5.41
CA SER A 142 -19.93 16.79 -5.52
C SER A 142 -20.95 15.81 -6.11
N HIS A 143 -20.56 15.06 -7.14
CA HIS A 143 -21.44 14.09 -7.78
C HIS A 143 -21.78 12.91 -6.87
N PHE A 144 -20.79 12.37 -6.15
CA PHE A 144 -20.96 11.24 -5.22
C PHE A 144 -21.19 11.70 -3.77
N GLN A 145 -21.74 12.90 -3.55
CA GLN A 145 -21.94 13.43 -2.20
C GLN A 145 -22.85 12.51 -1.35
N ALA A 146 -23.84 11.85 -1.95
CA ALA A 146 -24.70 10.88 -1.24
C ALA A 146 -23.96 9.60 -0.80
N ASN A 147 -22.85 9.28 -1.47
CA ASN A 147 -21.99 8.13 -1.17
C ASN A 147 -20.82 8.52 -0.26
N HIS A 148 -20.62 9.82 0.02
CA HIS A 148 -19.52 10.31 0.82
C HIS A 148 -19.64 9.85 2.27
N VAL A 149 -18.53 9.39 2.84
CA VAL A 149 -18.46 8.96 4.24
C VAL A 149 -17.67 9.97 5.06
N CYS A 150 -16.39 10.14 4.73
CA CYS A 150 -15.52 11.11 5.37
C CYS A 150 -14.27 11.36 4.53
N ARG A 151 -13.73 12.59 4.56
CA ARG A 151 -12.52 12.97 3.80
C ARG A 151 -12.64 12.57 2.32
N GLU A 152 -11.76 11.69 1.84
CA GLU A 152 -11.76 11.15 0.48
C GLU A 152 -12.37 9.75 0.36
N PHE A 153 -13.16 9.31 1.35
CA PHE A 153 -13.78 7.99 1.38
C PHE A 153 -15.25 8.02 0.94
N PHE A 154 -15.60 7.05 0.10
CA PHE A 154 -16.92 6.86 -0.49
C PHE A 154 -17.37 5.41 -0.31
N LYS A 155 -18.68 5.22 -0.18
CA LYS A 155 -19.33 3.93 -0.03
C LYS A 155 -20.17 3.58 -1.24
N PHE A 156 -19.89 2.46 -1.87
CA PHE A 156 -20.59 1.91 -3.04
C PHE A 156 -21.24 0.56 -2.68
N THR A 157 -22.39 0.25 -3.27
CA THR A 157 -23.22 -0.93 -2.90
C THR A 157 -23.23 -2.03 -3.97
N GLY A 158 -22.83 -1.71 -5.20
CA GLY A 158 -22.79 -2.57 -6.38
C GLY A 158 -21.45 -3.30 -6.55
N GLY A 159 -21.05 -4.10 -5.57
CA GLY A 159 -19.85 -4.95 -5.71
C GLY A 159 -18.55 -4.19 -6.00
N HIS A 160 -17.50 -4.91 -6.40
CA HIS A 160 -16.16 -4.34 -6.57
C HIS A 160 -15.97 -3.56 -7.89
N ASP A 161 -16.78 -3.83 -8.91
CA ASP A 161 -16.65 -3.23 -10.24
C ASP A 161 -17.45 -1.93 -10.43
N GLU A 162 -18.53 -1.71 -9.66
CA GLU A 162 -19.31 -0.47 -9.70
C GLU A 162 -18.46 0.78 -9.48
N PRO A 163 -17.62 0.90 -8.44
CA PRO A 163 -16.86 2.13 -8.21
C PRO A 163 -15.90 2.43 -9.36
N ILE A 164 -15.29 1.40 -9.95
CA ILE A 164 -14.41 1.54 -11.10
C ILE A 164 -15.21 2.04 -12.31
N THR A 165 -16.36 1.42 -12.58
CA THR A 165 -17.23 1.77 -13.72
C THR A 165 -17.77 3.19 -13.60
N LYS A 166 -18.32 3.55 -12.45
CA LYS A 166 -18.87 4.89 -12.19
C LYS A 166 -17.81 5.98 -12.24
N CYS A 167 -16.62 5.72 -11.68
CA CYS A 167 -15.57 6.72 -11.74
C CYS A 167 -15.01 6.87 -13.16
N LYS A 168 -14.93 5.79 -13.96
CA LYS A 168 -14.53 5.85 -15.38
C LYS A 168 -15.42 6.77 -16.24
N GLU A 169 -16.66 7.04 -15.85
CA GLU A 169 -17.51 8.00 -16.57
C GLU A 169 -17.05 9.46 -16.41
N PHE A 170 -16.23 9.76 -15.39
CA PHE A 170 -15.67 11.09 -15.11
C PHE A 170 -14.28 11.31 -15.70
N PHE A 171 -13.63 10.25 -16.18
CA PHE A 171 -12.23 10.21 -16.60
C PHE A 171 -12.14 10.10 -18.13
#